data_AF-A0A0V8JI50-F1
#
_entry.id   AF-A0A0V8JI50-F1
#
_cell.length_a   1.000
_cell.length_b   1.000
_cell.length_c   1.000
_cell.angle_alpha   90.00
_cell.angle_beta   90.00
_cell.angle_gamma   90.00
#
_symmetry.space_group_name_H-M   'P 1'
#
loop_
_entity.id
_entity.type
_entity.pdbx_description
1 polymer ?
#
loop_
_entity_poly.entity_id
_entity_poly.type
_entity_poly.pdbx_seq_one_letter_code
_entity_poly.pdbx_strand_id
1 'polypeptide(L)'
;MVIQASRLQQLQKDEVYQVWLIKDDKPVSAGAFVADEQGNGTVIYKMTEEQRKQKWDTMAITLEPSANNKLPQGDIVLSSAL
;
A
#
# COMPACT_ATOMS: atom_id res chain seq x y z
N MET A 1 0.85 7.69 10.24
CA MET A 1 1.65 6.45 10.31
C MET A 1 2.77 6.57 9.28
N VAL A 2 3.98 6.10 9.60
CA VAL A 2 5.08 6.04 8.63
C VAL A 2 5.27 4.59 8.24
N ILE A 3 5.31 4.32 6.94
CA ILE A 3 5.50 2.97 6.40
C ILE A 3 6.83 2.98 5.65
N GLN A 4 7.71 2.06 6.04
CA GLN A 4 8.98 1.84 5.37
C GLN A 4 8.99 0.43 4.81
N ALA A 5 9.15 0.33 3.50
CA ALA A 5 9.35 -0.93 2.80
C ALA A 5 10.76 -0.93 2.19
N SER A 6 11.43 -2.08 2.26
CA SER A 6 12.80 -2.25 1.74
C SER A 6 12.88 -3.55 0.96
N ARG A 7 13.85 -3.65 0.03
CA ARG A 7 14.04 -4.79 -0.88
C ARG A 7 12.85 -5.05 -1.80
N LEU A 8 12.18 -3.97 -2.19
CA LEU A 8 11.12 -4.03 -3.19
C LEU A 8 11.73 -4.32 -4.57
N GLN A 9 11.02 -5.12 -5.37
CA GLN A 9 11.44 -5.38 -6.74
C GLN A 9 11.37 -4.12 -7.61
N GLN A 10 12.18 -4.11 -8.67
CA GLN A 10 12.20 -3.00 -9.62
C GLN A 10 10.91 -3.01 -10.46
N LEU A 11 10.28 -1.85 -10.59
CA LEU A 11 9.01 -1.68 -11.27
C LEU A 11 9.20 -1.65 -12.80
N GLN A 12 8.24 -2.23 -13.53
CA GLN A 12 8.16 -2.19 -14.98
C GLN A 12 7.06 -1.23 -15.45
N LYS A 13 7.39 -0.36 -16.40
CA LYS A 13 6.42 0.53 -17.07
C LYS A 13 5.57 1.35 -16.07
N ASP A 14 4.31 0.97 -15.93
CA ASP A 14 3.28 1.67 -15.14
C ASP A 14 3.03 1.01 -13.77
N GLU A 15 3.82 0.00 -13.43
CA GLU A 15 3.70 -0.69 -12.15
C GLU A 15 3.97 0.25 -10.97
N VAL A 16 3.21 0.05 -9.89
CA VAL A 16 3.35 0.80 -8.65
C VAL A 16 3.15 -0.11 -7.45
N TYR A 17 3.72 0.28 -6.31
CA TYR A 17 3.33 -0.30 -5.03
C TYR A 17 2.12 0.44 -4.48
N GLN A 18 1.01 -0.27 -4.25
CA GLN A 18 -0.19 0.30 -3.67
C GLN A 18 -0.36 -0.13 -2.21
N VAL A 19 -0.67 0.82 -1.34
CA VAL A 19 -0.92 0.60 0.08
C VAL A 19 -2.42 0.45 0.31
N TRP A 20 -2.79 -0.53 1.12
CA TRP A 20 -4.17 -0.85 1.48
C TRP A 20 -4.35 -0.85 3.00
N LEU A 21 -5.45 -0.26 3.44
CA LEU A 21 -5.99 -0.45 4.79
C LEU A 21 -7.20 -1.35 4.68
N ILE A 22 -7.21 -2.45 5.43
CA ILE A 22 -8.22 -3.51 5.33
C ILE A 22 -9.01 -3.57 6.63
N LYS A 23 -10.34 -3.50 6.50
CA LYS A 23 -11.30 -3.71 7.58
C LYS A 23 -12.33 -4.73 7.13
N ASP A 24 -12.53 -5.81 7.88
CA ASP A 24 -13.53 -6.85 7.59
C ASP A 24 -13.46 -7.30 6.11
N ASP A 25 -12.24 -7.60 5.64
CA ASP A 25 -11.91 -7.99 4.26
C ASP A 25 -12.24 -6.95 3.17
N LYS A 26 -12.50 -5.69 3.55
CA LYS A 26 -12.73 -4.58 2.62
C LYS A 26 -11.47 -3.71 2.54
N PRO A 27 -10.67 -3.85 1.47
CA PRO A 27 -9.51 -3.00 1.26
C PRO A 27 -9.93 -1.58 0.85
N VAL A 28 -9.26 -0.60 1.44
CA VAL A 28 -9.36 0.82 1.09
C VAL A 28 -7.98 1.30 0.67
N SER A 29 -7.90 1.93 -0.50
CA SER A 29 -6.64 2.47 -1.01
C SER A 29 -6.13 3.60 -0.10
N ALA A 30 -4.91 3.42 0.39
CA ALA A 30 -4.18 4.37 1.23
C ALA A 30 -3.04 5.06 0.47
N GLY A 31 -3.10 5.05 -0.86
CA GLY A 31 -2.12 5.68 -1.75
C GLY A 31 -1.22 4.66 -2.46
N ALA A 32 -0.37 5.15 -3.35
CA ALA A 32 0.58 4.35 -4.10
C ALA A 32 1.92 5.08 -4.24
N PHE A 33 2.98 4.34 -4.48
CA PHE A 33 4.33 4.85 -4.64
C PHE A 33 5.14 4.03 -5.63
N VAL A 34 6.15 4.68 -6.19
CA VAL A 34 7.19 4.07 -7.01
C VAL A 34 8.41 3.92 -6.11
N ALA A 35 8.94 2.71 -5.99
CA ALA A 35 10.20 2.48 -5.27
C ALA A 35 11.36 3.06 -6.08
N ASP A 36 12.40 3.53 -5.39
CA ASP A 36 13.63 4.00 -6.02
C ASP A 36 14.44 2.83 -6.63
N GLU A 37 15.53 3.15 -7.32
CA GLU A 37 16.42 2.17 -7.95
C GLU A 37 17.05 1.17 -6.95
N GLN A 38 17.06 1.50 -5.66
CA GLN A 38 17.57 0.65 -4.59
C GLN A 38 16.47 -0.21 -3.95
N GLY A 39 15.24 -0.14 -4.47
CA GLY A 39 14.09 -0.88 -3.95
C GLY A 39 13.59 -0.32 -2.62
N ASN A 40 13.86 0.96 -2.31
CA ASN A 40 13.33 1.65 -1.15
C ASN A 40 12.14 2.52 -1.55
N GLY A 41 11.12 2.56 -0.70
CA GLY A 41 10.02 3.49 -0.87
C GLY A 41 9.45 3.91 0.48
N THR A 42 9.13 5.20 0.57
CA THR A 42 8.48 5.78 1.76
C THR A 42 7.14 6.34 1.37
N VAL A 43 6.10 5.89 2.06
CA VAL A 43 4.75 6.48 1.94
C VAL A 43 4.34 7.07 3.28
N ILE A 44 3.96 8.34 3.23
CA ILE A 44 3.34 9.02 4.35
C ILE A 44 1.84 9.08 4.07
N TYR A 45 1.10 8.14 4.67
CA TYR A 45 -0.35 8.18 4.61
C TYR A 45 -0.92 9.01 5.75
N LYS A 46 -1.67 10.06 5.38
CA LYS A 46 -2.49 10.85 6.30
C LYS A 46 -3.92 10.31 6.26
N MET A 47 -4.26 9.50 7.25
CA MET A 47 -5.65 9.08 7.49
C MET A 47 -6.55 10.31 7.71
N THR A 48 -7.78 10.27 7.21
CA THR A 48 -8.82 11.22 7.58
C THR A 48 -9.23 11.04 9.05
N GLU A 49 -9.96 12.01 9.61
CA GLU A 49 -10.53 11.89 10.96
C GLU A 49 -11.40 10.64 11.13
N GLU A 50 -12.18 10.28 10.11
CA GLU A 50 -13.04 9.10 10.13
C GLU A 50 -12.24 7.81 10.11
N GLN A 51 -11.21 7.75 9.27
CA GLN A 51 -10.33 6.58 9.18
C GLN A 51 -9.50 6.38 10.45
N ARG A 52 -9.17 7.46 11.18
CA ARG A 52 -8.52 7.36 12.49
C ARG A 52 -9.43 6.78 13.58
N LYS A 53 -10.75 6.90 13.42
CA LYS A 53 -11.74 6.32 14.36
C LYS A 53 -12.01 4.84 14.06
N GLN A 54 -11.63 4.35 12.88
CA GLN A 54 -11.74 2.95 12.51
C GLN A 54 -10.59 2.13 13.09
N LYS A 55 -10.93 0.94 13.61
CA LYS A 55 -9.96 -0.10 13.97
C LYS A 55 -9.68 -0.96 12.75
N TRP A 56 -8.64 -0.62 12.00
CA TRP A 56 -8.17 -1.41 10.86
C TRP A 56 -7.62 -2.75 11.33
N ASP A 57 -7.89 -3.81 10.58
CA ASP A 57 -7.45 -5.17 10.94
C ASP A 57 -6.08 -5.48 10.33
N THR A 58 -5.83 -4.98 9.11
CA THR A 58 -4.62 -5.29 8.35
C THR A 58 -4.22 -4.11 7.48
N MET A 59 -2.92 -3.93 7.33
CA MET A 59 -2.33 -3.11 6.28
C MET A 59 -1.58 -4.03 5.31
N ALA A 60 -1.73 -3.78 4.01
CA ALA A 60 -1.02 -4.53 2.97
C ALA A 60 -0.40 -3.59 1.92
N ILE A 61 0.64 -4.06 1.26
CA ILE A 61 1.27 -3.43 0.09
C ILE A 61 1.24 -4.46 -1.03
N THR A 62 0.71 -4.08 -2.19
CA THR A 62 0.69 -4.91 -3.39
C THR A 62 1.48 -4.29 -4.53
N LEU A 63 1.99 -5.12 -5.44
CA LEU A 63 2.56 -4.67 -6.72
C LEU A 63 1.45 -4.61 -7.77
N GLU A 64 0.97 -3.42 -8.08
CA GLU A 64 -0.15 -3.19 -8.98
C GLU A 64 0.32 -2.80 -10.39
N PRO A 65 -0.42 -3.19 -11.45
CA PRO A 65 -0.07 -2.84 -12.84
C PRO A 65 -0.28 -1.36 -13.18
N SER A 66 -1.04 -0.63 -12.35
CA SER A 66 -1.30 0.80 -12.51
C SER A 66 -1.67 1.45 -11.18
N ALA A 67 -1.45 2.76 -11.07
CA ALA A 67 -1.94 3.54 -9.94
C ALA A 67 -3.48 3.62 -9.91
N ASN A 68 -4.03 3.88 -8.72
CA ASN A 68 -5.45 4.14 -8.47
C ASN A 68 -6.39 2.94 -8.68
N ASN A 69 -5.90 1.71 -8.48
CA ASN A 69 -6.80 0.56 -8.46
C ASN A 69 -7.82 0.69 -7.32
N LYS A 70 -9.07 0.31 -7.60
CA LYS A 70 -10.15 0.32 -6.60
C LYS A 70 -10.11 -0.88 -5.67
N LEU A 71 -9.53 -1.98 -6.15
CA LEU A 71 -9.31 -3.23 -5.43
C LEU A 71 -7.92 -3.76 -5.78
N PRO A 72 -7.29 -4.53 -4.88
CA PRO A 72 -6.02 -5.19 -5.15
C PRO A 72 -6.15 -6.12 -6.35
N GLN A 73 -5.27 -5.98 -7.33
CA GLN A 73 -5.17 -6.87 -8.49
C GLN A 73 -3.80 -7.55 -8.57
N GLY A 74 -2.83 -6.99 -7.87
CA GLY A 74 -1.45 -7.45 -7.82
C GLY A 74 -1.13 -8.41 -6.69
N ASP A 75 0.10 -8.89 -6.70
CA ASP A 75 0.64 -9.74 -5.64
C ASP A 75 0.86 -8.95 -4.36
N ILE A 76 0.60 -9.59 -3.21
CA ILE A 76 0.92 -9.03 -1.89
C ILE A 76 2.43 -9.13 -1.67
N VAL A 77 3.05 -7.98 -1.42
CA VAL A 77 4.49 -7.85 -1.20
C VAL A 77 4.79 -7.75 0.29
N LEU A 78 3.95 -7.03 1.04
CA LEU A 78 4.03 -6.91 2.49
C LEU A 78 2.63 -6.87 3.08
N SER A 79 2.45 -7.48 4.26
CA SER A 79 1.21 -7.35 5.03
C SER A 79 1.50 -7.43 6.53
N SER A 80 0.79 -6.65 7.32
CA SER A 80 0.86 -6.68 8.78
C SER A 80 -0.53 -6.48 9.37
N ALA A 81 -0.85 -7.23 10.41
CA ALA A 81 -1.97 -6.90 11.27
C ALA A 81 -1.70 -5.57 11.99
N LEU A 82 -2.76 -4.80 12.28
CA LEU A 82 -2.71 -3.51 12.98
C LEU A 82 -3.32 -3.60 14.38
#